data_AF-A0A803PH68-F1
#
_entry.id   AF-A0A803PH68-F1
#
_cell.length_a   1.000
_cell.length_b   1.000
_cell.length_c   1.000
_cell.angle_alpha   90.00
_cell.angle_beta   90.00
_cell.angle_gamma   90.00
#
_symmetry.space_group_name_H-M   'P 1'
#
loop_
_entity.id
_entity.type
_entity.pdbx_description
1 polymer ?
#
loop_
_entity_poly.entity_id
_entity_poly.type
_entity_poly.pdbx_seq_one_letter_code
_entity_poly.pdbx_strand_id
1 'polypeptide(L)'
;MPPDNFPLRWESTRDQWWYASPIDWAAANGLYDLVRELLHLDTNLLIKLTSLRRIRRLETVWDDESQFDDVAKCRCQVAKKLLLACEVKGGHHNTLIRAGYGGWLLYTAASAGDVGFVKVLLERDPLLVYGEGEYGVTDLLYAAARSKNSNVFKLLLDFAMSPRCSLKSGGELEEQLGCVSAEFKWEMKNRAVHALARGGNLEMLREILGDGSDVLTFRDAQGYTILHSASGRGQIEVRTEILSLILLKYVNSLTGHCIKNVLM
;
A
#
# COMPACT_ATOMS: atom_id res chain seq x y z
N MET A 1 19.84 -7.10 21.86
CA MET A 1 20.43 -7.45 20.56
C MET A 1 19.28 -7.64 19.59
N PRO A 2 19.33 -7.06 18.39
CA PRO A 2 18.37 -7.43 17.34
C PRO A 2 18.49 -8.93 17.09
N PRO A 3 17.41 -9.65 16.76
CA PRO A 3 17.48 -11.09 16.51
C PRO A 3 18.47 -11.36 15.35
N ASP A 4 19.37 -12.32 15.54
CA ASP A 4 20.56 -12.53 14.70
C ASP A 4 20.27 -13.01 13.26
N ASN A 5 19.03 -13.33 12.92
CA ASN A 5 18.55 -13.56 11.56
C ASN A 5 17.03 -13.70 11.62
N PHE A 6 16.29 -13.25 10.59
CA PHE A 6 14.89 -13.64 10.41
C PHE A 6 14.83 -15.17 10.31
N PRO A 7 14.39 -15.90 11.36
CA PRO A 7 14.21 -17.33 11.22
C PRO A 7 12.93 -17.46 10.42
N LEU A 8 13.01 -18.06 9.22
CA LEU A 8 11.81 -18.65 8.65
C LEU A 8 11.37 -19.71 9.67
N ARG A 9 10.47 -19.37 10.60
CA ARG A 9 9.83 -20.38 11.43
C ARG A 9 8.88 -21.11 10.50
N TRP A 10 9.29 -22.32 10.14
CA TRP A 10 8.56 -23.27 9.29
C TRP A 10 7.37 -23.91 10.03
N GLU A 11 7.05 -23.46 11.23
CA GLU A 11 6.08 -24.09 12.10
C GLU A 11 4.70 -23.45 11.90
N SER A 12 3.78 -24.32 11.46
CA SER A 12 2.32 -24.14 11.42
C SER A 12 1.69 -23.44 10.20
N THR A 13 2.07 -23.84 8.99
CA THR A 13 1.05 -24.07 7.96
C THR A 13 0.98 -25.57 7.73
N ARG A 14 0.02 -26.24 8.37
CA ARG A 14 -0.38 -27.60 7.97
C ARG A 14 -0.78 -27.49 6.50
N ASP A 15 0.04 -28.08 5.64
CA ASP A 15 0.03 -28.05 4.17
C ASP A 15 0.55 -26.75 3.52
N GLN A 16 1.88 -26.70 3.28
CA GLN A 16 2.56 -26.21 2.05
C GLN A 16 3.97 -25.68 2.37
N TRP A 17 4.94 -26.59 2.33
CA TRP A 17 6.34 -26.44 2.72
C TRP A 17 7.24 -25.71 1.70
N TRP A 18 6.72 -24.76 0.92
CA TRP A 18 7.43 -24.30 -0.31
C TRP A 18 7.41 -22.80 -0.66
N TYR A 19 6.78 -21.92 0.12
CA TYR A 19 6.46 -20.59 -0.41
C TYR A 19 7.51 -19.51 -0.24
N ALA A 20 8.32 -19.53 0.83
CA ALA A 20 9.43 -18.59 0.98
C ALA A 20 10.65 -19.13 0.24
N SER A 21 11.06 -18.46 -0.83
CA SER A 21 12.27 -18.85 -1.55
C SER A 21 13.53 -18.22 -0.94
N PRO A 22 14.73 -18.77 -1.17
CA PRO A 22 15.97 -18.20 -0.65
C PRO A 22 16.16 -16.72 -0.99
N ILE A 23 15.67 -16.27 -2.15
CA ILE A 23 15.70 -14.86 -2.56
C ILE A 23 14.76 -13.98 -1.72
N ASP A 24 13.61 -14.51 -1.28
CA ASP A 24 12.69 -13.79 -0.39
C ASP A 24 13.31 -13.58 0.98
N TRP A 25 13.99 -14.61 1.49
CA TRP A 25 14.73 -14.54 2.75
C TRP A 25 15.90 -13.57 2.67
N ALA A 26 16.69 -13.63 1.61
CA ALA A 26 17.81 -12.72 1.40
C ALA A 26 17.32 -11.26 1.31
N ALA A 27 16.22 -11.01 0.61
CA ALA A 27 15.61 -9.69 0.53
C ALA A 27 15.05 -9.20 1.87
N ALA A 28 14.41 -10.09 2.64
CA ALA A 28 13.90 -9.78 3.98
C ALA A 28 15.02 -9.33 4.95
N ASN A 29 16.20 -9.93 4.86
CA ASN A 29 17.34 -9.56 5.70
C ASN A 29 18.22 -8.45 5.10
N GLY A 30 17.85 -7.88 3.94
CA GLY A 30 18.62 -6.80 3.33
C GLY A 30 19.93 -7.24 2.68
N LEU A 31 20.13 -8.54 2.49
CA LEU A 31 21.33 -9.17 1.94
C LEU A 31 21.38 -9.02 0.42
N TYR A 32 21.64 -7.79 -0.04
CA TYR A 32 21.67 -7.44 -1.46
C TYR A 32 22.65 -8.28 -2.27
N ASP A 33 23.85 -8.54 -1.75
CA ASP A 33 24.87 -9.29 -2.49
C ASP A 33 24.39 -10.72 -2.79
N LEU A 34 23.75 -11.36 -1.80
CA LEU A 34 23.15 -12.68 -1.98
C LEU A 34 21.99 -12.64 -2.98
N VAL A 35 21.12 -11.62 -2.91
CA VAL A 35 20.04 -11.44 -3.90
C VAL A 35 20.61 -11.30 -5.31
N ARG A 36 21.69 -10.54 -5.48
CA ARG A 36 22.37 -10.33 -6.75
C ARG A 36 22.95 -11.65 -7.29
N GLU A 37 23.68 -12.40 -6.48
CA GLU A 37 24.22 -13.71 -6.89
C GLU A 37 23.11 -14.70 -7.25
N LEU A 38 22.01 -14.73 -6.49
CA LEU A 38 20.86 -15.58 -6.81
C LEU A 38 20.22 -15.19 -8.16
N LEU A 39 20.09 -13.90 -8.45
CA LEU A 39 19.59 -13.43 -9.75
C LEU A 39 20.54 -13.74 -10.91
N HIS A 40 21.86 -13.79 -10.67
CA HIS A 40 22.82 -14.26 -11.66
C HIS A 40 22.70 -15.76 -11.94
N LEU A 41 22.37 -16.56 -10.92
CA LEU A 41 22.14 -18.00 -11.08
C LEU A 41 20.82 -18.30 -11.80
N ASP A 42 19.73 -17.62 -11.43
CA ASP A 42 18.42 -17.77 -12.06
C ASP A 42 17.66 -16.44 -12.09
N THR A 43 17.52 -15.89 -13.30
CA THR A 43 16.80 -14.64 -13.55
C THR A 43 15.29 -14.75 -13.28
N ASN A 44 14.72 -15.96 -13.34
CA ASN A 44 13.29 -16.18 -13.03
C ASN A 44 12.98 -15.95 -11.54
N LEU A 45 13.99 -15.93 -10.67
CA LEU A 45 13.82 -15.58 -9.27
C LEU A 45 13.34 -14.13 -9.09
N LEU A 46 13.56 -13.26 -10.08
CA LEU A 46 13.02 -11.90 -10.05
C LEU A 46 11.49 -11.91 -10.00
N ILE A 47 10.83 -12.75 -10.81
CA ILE A 47 9.37 -12.90 -10.82
C ILE A 47 8.85 -13.31 -9.42
N LYS A 48 9.59 -14.19 -8.74
CA LYS A 48 9.26 -14.61 -7.37
C LYS A 48 9.43 -13.46 -6.38
N LEU A 49 10.53 -12.71 -6.47
CA LEU A 49 10.84 -11.58 -5.60
C LEU A 49 9.83 -10.43 -5.73
N THR A 50 9.30 -10.21 -6.93
CA THR A 50 8.39 -9.11 -7.27
C THR A 50 6.91 -9.51 -7.29
N SER A 51 6.54 -10.74 -6.94
CA SER A 51 5.13 -11.16 -6.96
C SER A 51 4.37 -10.60 -5.76
N LEU A 52 3.34 -9.77 -6.01
CA LEU A 52 2.52 -9.18 -4.95
C LEU A 52 1.81 -10.25 -4.13
N ARG A 53 1.27 -11.28 -4.79
CA ARG A 53 0.57 -12.40 -4.13
C ARG A 53 1.47 -13.10 -3.12
N ARG A 54 2.76 -13.29 -3.46
CA ARG A 54 3.74 -13.89 -2.57
C ARG A 54 4.12 -12.94 -1.43
N ILE A 55 4.40 -11.67 -1.75
CA ILE A 55 4.74 -10.65 -0.74
C ILE A 55 3.65 -10.54 0.32
N ARG A 56 2.37 -10.49 -0.07
CA ARG A 56 1.24 -10.40 0.89
C ARG A 56 1.13 -11.59 1.84
N ARG A 57 1.49 -12.79 1.39
CA ARG A 57 1.50 -14.00 2.25
C ARG A 57 2.69 -13.96 3.21
N LEU A 58 3.86 -13.56 2.73
CA LEU A 58 5.01 -13.34 3.59
C LEU A 58 4.72 -12.23 4.61
N GLU A 59 3.96 -11.22 4.18
CA GLU A 59 3.51 -10.15 5.06
C GLU A 59 2.64 -10.64 6.21
N THR A 60 1.81 -11.67 5.99
CA THR A 60 1.05 -12.24 7.11
C THR A 60 1.92 -12.89 8.17
N VAL A 61 3.10 -13.40 7.81
CA VAL A 61 4.00 -14.08 8.75
C VAL A 61 4.79 -13.08 9.59
N TRP A 62 5.27 -12.00 8.98
CA TRP A 62 6.14 -11.05 9.68
C TRP A 62 5.35 -10.00 10.50
N ASP A 63 4.04 -9.87 10.32
CA ASP A 63 3.24 -8.73 10.83
C ASP A 63 2.76 -8.98 12.25
N ASP A 64 2.76 -10.26 12.63
CA ASP A 64 2.23 -10.71 13.92
C ASP A 64 3.28 -10.54 15.03
N GLU A 65 4.54 -10.25 14.69
CA GLU A 65 5.63 -10.02 15.63
C GLU A 65 6.27 -8.63 15.43
N SER A 66 6.24 -7.81 16.49
CA SER A 66 6.90 -6.49 16.54
C SER A 66 8.42 -6.49 16.29
N GLN A 67 9.03 -7.67 16.23
CA GLN A 67 10.45 -7.85 15.95
C GLN A 67 10.80 -7.68 14.45
N PHE A 68 9.81 -7.68 13.56
CA PHE A 68 10.02 -7.68 12.11
C PHE A 68 9.64 -6.39 11.40
N ASP A 69 9.49 -5.28 12.13
CA ASP A 69 9.24 -3.95 11.55
C ASP A 69 10.34 -3.51 10.57
N ASP A 70 11.56 -4.03 10.73
CA ASP A 70 12.69 -3.70 9.86
C ASP A 70 12.67 -4.44 8.51
N VAL A 71 11.85 -5.48 8.35
CA VAL A 71 11.88 -6.29 7.12
C VAL A 71 11.43 -5.49 5.90
N ALA A 72 10.44 -4.61 6.07
CA ALA A 72 10.02 -3.70 5.00
C ALA A 72 11.17 -2.77 4.57
N LYS A 73 11.93 -2.23 5.54
CA LYS A 73 13.09 -1.35 5.28
C LYS A 73 14.21 -2.12 4.57
N CYS A 74 14.52 -3.33 5.01
CA CYS A 74 15.50 -4.21 4.38
C CYS A 74 15.17 -4.50 2.92
N ARG A 75 13.90 -4.81 2.63
CA ARG A 75 13.44 -5.03 1.25
C ARG A 75 13.50 -3.78 0.40
N CYS A 76 13.11 -2.63 0.95
CA CYS A 76 13.26 -1.34 0.29
C CYS A 76 14.73 -1.04 -0.03
N GLN A 77 15.66 -1.36 0.88
CA GLN A 77 17.10 -1.18 0.64
C GLN A 77 17.62 -2.06 -0.50
N VAL A 78 17.17 -3.31 -0.58
CA VAL A 78 17.49 -4.21 -1.70
C VAL A 78 16.90 -3.68 -3.01
N ALA A 79 15.64 -3.24 -3.00
CA ALA A 79 14.97 -2.64 -4.16
C ALA A 79 15.71 -1.39 -4.66
N LYS A 80 16.15 -0.51 -3.78
CA LYS A 80 16.99 0.66 -4.12
C LYS A 80 18.30 0.27 -4.77
N LYS A 81 19.03 -0.68 -4.19
CA LYS A 81 20.32 -1.13 -4.74
C LYS A 81 20.13 -1.82 -6.09
N LEU A 82 19.06 -2.59 -6.28
CA LEU A 82 18.70 -3.19 -7.57
C LEU A 82 18.35 -2.11 -8.59
N LEU A 83 17.58 -1.10 -8.20
CA LEU A 83 17.27 0.04 -9.06
C LEU A 83 18.57 0.72 -9.56
N LEU A 84 19.48 1.06 -8.65
CA LEU A 84 20.77 1.68 -8.97
C LEU A 84 21.64 0.79 -9.87
N ALA A 85 21.68 -0.51 -9.62
CA ALA A 85 22.43 -1.46 -10.45
C ALA A 85 21.89 -1.57 -11.89
N CYS A 86 20.60 -1.29 -12.07
CA CYS A 86 19.91 -1.29 -13.36
C CYS A 86 19.84 0.09 -14.03
N GLU A 87 20.49 1.11 -13.46
CA GLU A 87 20.64 2.41 -14.11
C GLU A 87 21.66 2.31 -15.26
N VAL A 88 21.19 2.55 -16.49
CA VAL A 88 22.06 2.56 -17.67
C VAL A 88 22.92 3.82 -17.63
N LYS A 89 24.25 3.66 -17.70
CA LYS A 89 25.20 4.77 -17.80
C LYS A 89 24.90 5.59 -19.07
N GLY A 90 24.17 6.70 -18.90
CA GLY A 90 23.83 7.64 -19.99
C GLY A 90 22.36 7.66 -20.44
N GLY A 91 21.44 6.93 -19.80
CA GLY A 91 20.02 6.96 -20.15
C GLY A 91 19.12 7.43 -19.00
N HIS A 92 18.10 8.23 -19.30
CA HIS A 92 17.06 8.65 -18.34
C HIS A 92 16.12 7.50 -17.92
N HIS A 93 16.29 6.29 -18.47
CA HIS A 93 15.37 5.18 -18.31
C HIS A 93 16.03 4.01 -17.58
N ASN A 94 15.37 3.54 -16.52
CA ASN A 94 15.79 2.36 -15.78
C ASN A 94 15.20 1.09 -16.42
N THR A 95 16.00 0.04 -16.58
CA THR A 95 15.54 -1.21 -17.22
C THR A 95 14.48 -1.93 -16.38
N LEU A 96 14.51 -1.84 -15.05
CA LEU A 96 13.51 -2.47 -14.17
C LEU A 96 12.13 -1.80 -14.29
N ILE A 97 12.10 -0.47 -14.35
CA ILE A 97 10.85 0.27 -14.54
C ILE A 97 10.26 -0.06 -15.92
N ARG A 98 11.09 -0.04 -16.97
CA ARG A 98 10.65 -0.41 -18.32
C ARG A 98 10.19 -1.87 -18.45
N ALA A 99 10.71 -2.76 -17.61
CA ALA A 99 10.30 -4.15 -17.56
C ALA A 99 8.97 -4.38 -16.81
N GLY A 100 8.33 -3.32 -16.29
CA GLY A 100 7.05 -3.41 -15.59
C GLY A 100 7.17 -3.73 -14.10
N TYR A 101 8.36 -3.58 -13.51
CA TYR A 101 8.59 -3.77 -12.08
C TYR A 101 8.50 -2.46 -11.28
N GLY A 102 8.05 -1.35 -11.91
CA GLY A 102 7.88 -0.06 -11.24
C GLY A 102 6.88 -0.12 -10.09
N GLY A 103 5.78 -0.86 -10.28
CA GLY A 103 4.78 -1.11 -9.22
C GLY A 103 5.37 -1.80 -7.97
N TRP A 104 6.26 -2.78 -8.16
CA TRP A 104 6.95 -3.45 -7.06
C TRP A 104 7.90 -2.52 -6.30
N LEU A 105 8.68 -1.71 -7.02
CA LEU A 105 9.58 -0.72 -6.42
C LEU A 105 8.79 0.29 -5.58
N LEU A 106 7.68 0.79 -6.11
CA LEU A 106 6.85 1.75 -5.40
C LEU A 106 6.15 1.13 -4.19
N TYR A 107 5.65 -0.11 -4.32
CA TYR A 107 5.04 -0.84 -3.21
C TYR A 107 6.02 -1.06 -2.05
N THR A 108 7.25 -1.51 -2.35
CA THR A 108 8.26 -1.75 -1.32
C THR A 108 8.73 -0.45 -0.65
N ALA A 109 8.88 0.63 -1.43
CA ALA A 109 9.17 1.96 -0.90
C ALA A 109 8.05 2.47 0.02
N ALA A 110 6.80 2.32 -0.40
CA ALA A 110 5.62 2.73 0.34
C ALA A 110 5.45 1.92 1.64
N SER A 111 5.65 0.60 1.58
CA SER A 111 5.59 -0.30 2.74
C SER A 111 6.67 0.00 3.78
N ALA A 112 7.89 0.36 3.34
CA ALA A 112 8.95 0.84 4.23
C ALA A 112 8.71 2.25 4.76
N GLY A 113 7.76 2.99 4.18
CA GLY A 113 7.48 4.37 4.54
C GLY A 113 8.57 5.36 4.11
N ASP A 114 9.35 5.03 3.08
CA ASP A 114 10.46 5.85 2.60
C ASP A 114 9.98 6.95 1.65
N VAL A 115 9.73 8.13 2.21
CA VAL A 115 9.26 9.31 1.47
C VAL A 115 10.22 9.73 0.35
N GLY A 116 11.53 9.67 0.60
CA GLY A 116 12.54 10.11 -0.36
C GLY A 116 12.56 9.19 -1.57
N PHE A 117 12.51 7.89 -1.34
CA PHE A 117 12.52 6.91 -2.42
C PHE A 117 11.22 6.94 -3.25
N VAL A 118 10.07 7.08 -2.59
CA VAL A 118 8.78 7.26 -3.27
C VAL A 118 8.82 8.48 -4.19
N LYS A 119 9.31 9.63 -3.71
CA LYS A 119 9.45 10.83 -4.55
C LYS A 119 10.32 10.60 -5.78
N VAL A 120 11.49 9.97 -5.61
CA VAL A 120 12.39 9.66 -6.74
C VAL A 120 11.73 8.76 -7.79
N LEU A 121 10.90 7.80 -7.38
CA LEU A 121 10.16 6.96 -8.31
C LEU A 121 9.05 7.74 -9.04
N LEU A 122 8.29 8.55 -8.32
CA LEU A 122 7.19 9.35 -8.88
C LEU A 122 7.65 10.53 -9.75
N GLU A 123 8.82 11.10 -9.47
CA GLU A 123 9.45 12.12 -10.31
C GLU A 123 9.90 11.54 -11.66
N ARG A 124 10.28 10.26 -11.69
CA ARG A 124 10.62 9.55 -12.92
C ARG A 124 9.40 9.18 -13.73
N ASP A 125 8.40 8.62 -13.07
CA ASP A 125 7.12 8.30 -13.69
C ASP A 125 5.95 8.43 -12.69
N PRO A 126 5.13 9.50 -12.81
CA PRO A 126 3.95 9.71 -11.99
C PRO A 126 2.88 8.62 -12.15
N LEU A 127 2.85 7.91 -13.29
CA LEU A 127 1.82 6.91 -13.58
C LEU A 127 2.02 5.62 -12.77
N LEU A 128 3.19 5.42 -12.16
CA LEU A 128 3.45 4.29 -11.27
C LEU A 128 2.47 4.19 -10.10
N VAL A 129 1.81 5.29 -9.71
CA VAL A 129 0.76 5.30 -8.68
C VAL A 129 -0.46 4.46 -9.06
N TYR A 130 -0.75 4.33 -10.36
CA TYR A 130 -1.83 3.45 -10.82
C TYR A 130 -1.46 1.97 -10.75
N GLY A 131 -0.16 1.70 -10.63
CA GLY A 131 0.43 0.40 -10.52
C GLY A 131 0.58 -0.29 -11.89
N GLU A 132 1.69 -1.00 -12.04
CA GLU A 132 1.99 -1.83 -13.21
C GLU A 132 1.79 -3.30 -12.85
N GLY A 133 1.28 -4.10 -13.79
CA GLY A 133 1.14 -5.55 -13.63
C GLY A 133 0.11 -5.97 -12.57
N GLU A 134 0.54 -6.70 -11.53
CA GLU A 134 -0.32 -7.18 -10.43
C GLU A 134 -0.62 -6.11 -9.37
N TYR A 135 0.10 -4.99 -9.39
CA TYR A 135 -0.03 -3.92 -8.41
C TYR A 135 -1.01 -2.88 -8.93
N GLY A 136 -2.01 -2.52 -8.14
CA GLY A 136 -2.89 -1.39 -8.41
C GLY A 136 -2.81 -0.29 -7.36
N VAL A 137 -3.49 0.84 -7.61
CA VAL A 137 -3.61 1.96 -6.65
C VAL A 137 -4.00 1.49 -5.25
N THR A 138 -4.97 0.58 -5.14
CA THR A 138 -5.45 0.07 -3.85
C THR A 138 -4.35 -0.66 -3.09
N ASP A 139 -3.46 -1.37 -3.77
CA ASP A 139 -2.37 -2.10 -3.16
C ASP A 139 -1.27 -1.15 -2.67
N LEU A 140 -1.00 -0.08 -3.44
CA LEU A 140 -0.05 0.96 -3.08
C LEU A 140 -0.54 1.80 -1.88
N LEU A 141 -1.82 2.17 -1.88
CA LEU A 141 -2.46 2.83 -0.75
C LEU A 141 -2.45 1.93 0.49
N TYR A 142 -2.68 0.63 0.34
CA TYR A 142 -2.56 -0.33 1.44
C TYR A 142 -1.14 -0.40 2.00
N ALA A 143 -0.11 -0.45 1.14
CA ALA A 143 1.29 -0.46 1.58
C ALA A 143 1.65 0.81 2.37
N ALA A 144 1.25 1.98 1.88
CA ALA A 144 1.47 3.24 2.57
C ALA A 144 0.69 3.33 3.89
N ALA A 145 -0.56 2.85 3.93
CA ALA A 145 -1.34 2.78 5.15
C ALA A 145 -0.64 1.91 6.20
N ARG A 146 -0.14 0.74 5.80
CA ARG A 146 0.56 -0.18 6.69
C ARG A 146 1.84 0.43 7.27
N SER A 147 2.56 1.24 6.50
CA SER A 147 3.79 1.90 6.98
C SER A 147 3.56 2.90 8.13
N LYS A 148 2.30 3.28 8.40
CA LYS A 148 1.88 4.33 9.34
C LYS A 148 2.50 5.72 9.06
N ASN A 149 3.20 5.89 7.93
CA ASN A 149 3.78 7.17 7.53
C ASN A 149 2.78 8.01 6.74
N SER A 150 2.14 8.95 7.44
CA SER A 150 1.16 9.91 6.90
C SER A 150 1.65 10.65 5.65
N ASN A 151 2.93 11.03 5.62
CA ASN A 151 3.52 11.75 4.49
C ASN A 151 3.56 10.91 3.19
N VAL A 152 3.90 9.62 3.29
CA VAL A 152 3.92 8.72 2.12
C VAL A 152 2.49 8.53 1.60
N PHE A 153 1.54 8.34 2.51
CA PHE A 153 0.15 8.15 2.14
C PHE A 153 -0.42 9.39 1.42
N LYS A 154 -0.19 10.59 1.97
CA LYS A 154 -0.61 11.85 1.34
C LYS A 154 -0.01 12.01 -0.05
N LEU A 155 1.31 11.78 -0.19
CA LEU A 155 1.96 11.87 -1.49
C LEU A 155 1.32 10.92 -2.52
N LEU A 156 1.17 9.63 -2.20
CA LEU A 156 0.55 8.69 -3.15
C LEU A 156 -0.90 9.07 -3.47
N LEU A 157 -1.67 9.51 -2.48
CA LEU A 157 -3.04 9.95 -2.69
C LEU A 157 -3.11 11.20 -3.58
N ASP A 158 -2.24 12.19 -3.35
CA ASP A 158 -2.18 13.43 -4.12
C ASP A 158 -1.87 13.16 -5.59
N PHE A 159 -0.90 12.27 -5.86
CA PHE A 159 -0.59 11.84 -7.22
C PHE A 159 -1.72 11.00 -7.83
N ALA A 160 -2.43 10.18 -7.05
CA ALA A 160 -3.58 9.41 -7.55
C ALA A 160 -4.79 10.31 -7.89
N MET A 161 -4.98 11.39 -7.13
CA MET A 161 -6.08 12.37 -7.28
C MET A 161 -5.80 13.42 -8.36
N SER A 162 -4.53 13.67 -8.63
CA SER A 162 -4.07 14.55 -9.70
C SER A 162 -3.22 13.76 -10.69
N PRO A 163 -3.84 13.00 -11.62
CA PRO A 163 -3.10 12.43 -12.73
C PRO A 163 -2.49 13.58 -13.52
N ARG A 164 -1.24 13.92 -13.23
CA ARG A 164 -0.43 14.79 -14.08
C ARG A 164 -0.07 13.96 -15.30
N CYS A 165 -1.01 13.85 -16.24
CA CYS A 165 -0.77 13.23 -17.53
C CYS A 165 0.26 14.07 -18.29
N SER A 166 1.55 13.80 -18.09
CA SER A 166 2.57 14.14 -19.07
C SER A 166 2.55 13.07 -20.16
N LEU A 167 1.45 13.02 -20.92
CA LEU A 167 1.32 12.11 -22.05
C LEU A 167 2.22 12.64 -23.18
N LYS A 168 3.50 12.28 -23.15
CA LYS A 168 4.33 12.36 -24.36
C LYS A 168 4.25 11.02 -25.08
N SER A 169 3.18 10.82 -25.85
CA SER A 169 3.21 10.13 -27.15
C SER A 169 1.78 10.04 -27.70
N GLY A 170 1.59 10.55 -28.93
CA GLY A 170 0.28 10.73 -29.55
C GLY A 170 -0.46 9.44 -29.92
N GLY A 171 -1.78 9.60 -30.05
CA GLY A 171 -2.71 8.58 -30.52
C GLY A 171 -4.07 8.68 -29.82
N GLU A 172 -4.91 9.60 -30.29
CA GLU A 172 -6.39 9.54 -30.28
C GLU A 172 -7.06 8.91 -29.04
N LEU A 173 -7.01 9.57 -27.89
CA LEU A 173 -8.00 9.44 -26.80
C LEU A 173 -8.00 10.73 -25.94
N GLU A 174 -7.90 11.89 -26.59
CA GLU A 174 -7.73 13.20 -25.92
C GLU A 174 -9.02 13.95 -25.55
N GLU A 175 -10.21 13.34 -25.60
CA GLU A 175 -11.46 14.10 -25.45
C GLU A 175 -12.27 13.91 -24.14
N GLN A 176 -11.70 13.38 -23.05
CA GLN A 176 -12.44 13.25 -21.77
C GLN A 176 -11.67 13.58 -20.47
N LEU A 177 -10.49 14.21 -20.54
CA LEU A 177 -9.64 14.42 -19.35
C LEU A 177 -9.58 15.88 -18.84
N GLY A 178 -10.65 16.65 -19.02
CA GLY A 178 -10.72 18.08 -18.61
C GLY A 178 -11.28 18.35 -17.21
N CYS A 179 -11.88 17.37 -16.54
CA CYS A 179 -12.38 17.53 -15.18
C CYS A 179 -12.27 16.17 -14.49
N VAL A 180 -11.42 16.04 -13.48
CA VAL A 180 -11.47 14.84 -12.61
C VAL A 180 -12.87 14.81 -12.01
N SER A 181 -13.73 13.93 -12.52
CA SER A 181 -15.14 13.82 -12.10
C SER A 181 -15.19 13.73 -10.58
N ALA A 182 -16.17 14.41 -9.96
CA ALA A 182 -16.42 14.28 -8.53
C ALA A 182 -16.57 12.80 -8.12
N GLU A 183 -17.07 11.96 -9.03
CA GLU A 183 -17.18 10.51 -8.88
C GLU A 183 -15.81 9.83 -8.79
N PHE A 184 -14.83 10.22 -9.61
CA PHE A 184 -13.48 9.66 -9.54
C PHE A 184 -12.79 10.05 -8.23
N LYS A 185 -12.91 11.30 -7.80
CA LYS A 185 -12.38 11.76 -6.51
C LYS A 185 -13.02 10.99 -5.35
N TRP A 186 -14.32 10.76 -5.42
CA TRP A 186 -15.05 9.96 -4.44
C TRP A 186 -14.56 8.51 -4.42
N GLU A 187 -14.46 7.85 -5.57
CA GLU A 187 -14.00 6.47 -5.69
C GLU A 187 -12.56 6.31 -5.16
N MET A 188 -11.68 7.27 -5.48
CA MET A 188 -10.32 7.27 -4.97
C MET A 188 -10.27 7.47 -3.46
N LYS A 189 -11.07 8.41 -2.92
CA LYS A 189 -11.22 8.59 -1.46
C LYS A 189 -11.75 7.33 -0.80
N ASN A 190 -12.73 6.66 -1.40
CA ASN A 190 -13.32 5.42 -0.90
C ASN A 190 -12.26 4.32 -0.78
N ARG A 191 -11.47 4.09 -1.85
CA ARG A 191 -10.33 3.16 -1.84
C ARG A 191 -9.30 3.51 -0.78
N ALA A 192 -8.97 4.80 -0.63
CA ALA A 192 -8.02 5.27 0.37
C ALA A 192 -8.48 4.98 1.80
N VAL A 193 -9.76 5.22 2.11
CA VAL A 193 -10.32 4.95 3.44
C VAL A 193 -10.35 3.45 3.76
N HIS A 194 -10.72 2.61 2.79
CA HIS A 194 -10.64 1.15 2.93
C HIS A 194 -9.20 0.66 3.16
N ALA A 195 -8.24 1.22 2.40
CA ALA A 195 -6.83 0.89 2.55
C ALA A 195 -6.27 1.31 3.92
N LEU A 196 -6.60 2.52 4.38
CA LEU A 196 -6.22 3.02 5.72
C LEU A 196 -6.76 2.15 6.83
N ALA A 197 -8.03 1.76 6.72
CA ALA A 197 -8.65 0.92 7.74
C ALA A 197 -8.07 -0.49 7.76
N ARG A 198 -7.73 -1.06 6.60
CA ARG A 198 -7.04 -2.35 6.49
C ARG A 198 -5.60 -2.29 7.01
N GLY A 199 -4.88 -1.20 6.70
CA GLY A 199 -3.48 -0.99 7.07
C GLY A 199 -3.26 -0.53 8.51
N GLY A 200 -4.28 -0.01 9.19
CA GLY A 200 -4.20 0.37 10.60
C GLY A 200 -3.69 1.80 10.85
N ASN A 201 -3.65 2.68 9.84
CA ASN A 201 -3.21 4.06 10.04
C ASN A 201 -4.39 4.94 10.50
N LEU A 202 -4.60 4.95 11.81
CA LEU A 202 -5.66 5.71 12.47
C LEU A 202 -5.56 7.22 12.27
N GLU A 203 -4.35 7.78 12.34
CA GLU A 203 -4.12 9.23 12.26
C GLU A 203 -4.56 9.77 10.90
N MET A 204 -4.10 9.15 9.82
CA MET A 204 -4.53 9.50 8.47
C MET A 204 -6.01 9.21 8.22
N LEU A 205 -6.54 8.14 8.82
CA LEU A 205 -7.97 7.82 8.69
C LEU A 205 -8.84 8.93 9.28
N ARG A 206 -8.48 9.45 10.47
CA ARG A 206 -9.15 10.61 11.08
C ARG A 206 -9.06 11.84 10.19
N GLU A 207 -7.89 12.10 9.62
CA GLU A 207 -7.67 13.27 8.75
C GLU A 207 -8.55 13.21 7.48
N ILE A 208 -8.66 12.06 6.83
CA ILE A 208 -9.45 11.91 5.59
C ILE A 208 -10.97 11.89 5.85
N LEU A 209 -11.39 11.30 6.96
CA LEU A 209 -12.80 11.31 7.36
C LEU A 209 -13.21 12.70 7.85
N GLY A 210 -12.41 13.38 8.65
CA GLY A 210 -12.78 14.67 9.26
C GLY A 210 -14.01 14.58 10.17
N ASP A 211 -14.34 15.69 10.82
CA ASP A 211 -15.44 15.79 11.77
C ASP A 211 -16.80 15.82 11.05
N GLY A 212 -17.36 14.65 10.76
CA GLY A 212 -18.74 14.53 10.24
C GLY A 212 -18.90 13.67 8.99
N SER A 213 -17.85 13.02 8.48
CA SER A 213 -18.04 12.02 7.42
C SER A 213 -18.82 10.82 7.94
N ASP A 214 -19.87 10.45 7.21
CA ASP A 214 -20.63 9.26 7.51
C ASP A 214 -19.83 8.01 7.11
N VAL A 215 -19.23 7.35 8.09
CA VAL A 215 -18.41 6.13 7.91
C VAL A 215 -19.20 5.02 7.19
N LEU A 216 -20.54 5.04 7.25
CA LEU A 216 -21.40 4.04 6.59
C LEU A 216 -21.57 4.26 5.07
N THR A 217 -21.19 5.44 4.55
CA THR A 217 -21.28 5.76 3.12
C THR A 217 -20.17 5.11 2.29
N PHE A 218 -19.06 4.77 2.93
CA PHE A 218 -17.92 4.12 2.28
C PHE A 218 -18.17 2.62 2.17
N ARG A 219 -18.40 2.19 0.93
CA ARG A 219 -18.59 0.79 0.56
C ARG A 219 -17.76 0.48 -0.66
N ASP A 220 -17.03 -0.62 -0.64
CA ASP A 220 -16.30 -1.08 -1.83
C ASP A 220 -17.25 -1.65 -2.89
N ALA A 221 -16.70 -2.08 -4.03
CA ALA A 221 -17.45 -2.63 -5.13
C ALA A 221 -18.24 -3.91 -4.77
N GLN A 222 -17.86 -4.58 -3.68
CA GLN A 222 -18.53 -5.77 -3.14
C GLN A 222 -19.55 -5.41 -2.04
N GLY A 223 -19.68 -4.13 -1.68
CA GLY A 223 -20.56 -3.65 -0.63
C GLY A 223 -19.99 -3.79 0.78
N TYR A 224 -18.72 -4.17 0.93
CA TYR A 224 -18.07 -4.21 2.24
C TYR A 224 -17.84 -2.82 2.77
N THR A 225 -18.05 -2.65 4.07
CA THR A 225 -17.80 -1.40 4.79
C THR A 225 -16.36 -1.31 5.29
N ILE A 226 -15.94 -0.11 5.68
CA ILE A 226 -14.61 0.14 6.29
C ILE A 226 -14.36 -0.78 7.50
N LEU A 227 -15.41 -1.09 8.27
CA LEU A 227 -15.32 -2.01 9.41
C LEU A 227 -14.94 -3.44 9.00
N HIS A 228 -15.40 -3.92 7.84
CA HIS A 228 -14.99 -5.22 7.30
C HIS A 228 -13.49 -5.22 6.98
N SER A 229 -13.00 -4.15 6.35
CA SER A 229 -11.58 -4.00 6.02
C SER A 229 -10.69 -3.98 7.26
N ALA A 230 -11.07 -3.23 8.31
CA ALA A 230 -10.36 -3.19 9.58
C ALA A 230 -10.40 -4.54 10.31
N SER A 231 -11.57 -5.18 10.34
CA SER A 231 -11.76 -6.48 11.02
C SER A 231 -10.98 -7.59 10.33
N GLY A 232 -10.91 -7.58 9.00
CA GLY A 232 -10.21 -8.60 8.21
C GLY A 232 -8.70 -8.68 8.44
N ARG A 233 -8.07 -7.59 8.92
CA ARG A 233 -6.65 -7.58 9.33
C ARG A 233 -6.45 -7.42 10.84
N GLY A 234 -7.51 -7.49 11.63
CA GLY A 234 -7.40 -7.42 13.08
C GLY A 234 -7.02 -6.04 13.63
N GLN A 235 -7.24 -4.94 12.90
CA GLN A 235 -6.86 -3.59 13.33
C GLN A 235 -7.75 -3.10 14.49
N ILE A 236 -7.35 -3.38 15.74
CA ILE A 236 -8.17 -3.15 16.94
C ILE A 236 -8.48 -1.67 17.12
N GLU A 237 -7.47 -0.81 17.04
CA GLU A 237 -7.62 0.64 17.30
C GLU A 237 -8.54 1.31 16.27
N VAL A 238 -8.37 0.96 14.98
CA VAL A 238 -9.27 1.41 13.90
C VAL A 238 -10.69 0.94 14.13
N ARG A 239 -10.87 -0.33 14.52
CA ARG A 239 -12.19 -0.92 14.75
C ARG A 239 -12.91 -0.23 15.90
N THR A 240 -12.21 0.02 17.02
CA THR A 240 -12.78 0.72 18.18
C THR A 240 -13.20 2.14 17.81
N GLU A 241 -12.38 2.85 17.04
CA GLU A 241 -12.71 4.19 16.58
C GLU A 241 -13.94 4.18 15.67
N ILE A 242 -13.97 3.32 14.66
CA ILE A 242 -15.13 3.21 13.74
C ILE A 242 -16.41 2.87 14.51
N LEU A 243 -16.34 1.94 15.47
CA LEU A 243 -17.49 1.59 16.29
C LEU A 243 -17.97 2.77 17.13
N SER A 244 -17.03 3.54 17.71
CA SER A 244 -17.37 4.75 18.48
C SER A 244 -18.05 5.81 17.62
N LEU A 245 -17.58 6.04 16.39
CA LEU A 245 -18.19 6.99 15.44
C LEU A 245 -19.60 6.57 15.03
N ILE A 246 -19.81 5.27 14.81
CA ILE A 246 -21.14 4.72 14.50
C ILE A 246 -22.08 4.93 15.70
N LEU A 247 -21.65 4.58 16.92
CA LEU A 247 -22.47 4.72 18.12
C LEU A 247 -22.83 6.18 18.42
N LEU A 248 -21.88 7.11 18.30
CA LEU A 248 -22.13 8.55 18.47
C LEU A 248 -23.21 9.05 17.50
N LYS A 249 -23.19 8.60 16.25
CA LYS A 249 -24.24 8.95 15.28
C LYS A 249 -25.60 8.37 15.66
N TYR A 250 -25.66 7.13 16.12
CA TYR A 250 -26.91 6.53 16.61
C TYR A 250 -27.48 7.29 17.81
N VAL A 251 -26.65 7.65 18.79
CA VAL A 251 -27.06 8.44 19.97
C VAL A 251 -27.52 9.85 19.56
N ASN A 252 -26.81 10.52 18.66
CA ASN A 252 -27.20 11.84 18.15
C ASN A 252 -28.52 11.80 17.36
N SER A 253 -28.77 10.72 16.60
CA SER A 253 -30.04 10.51 15.90
C SER A 253 -31.22 10.32 16.87
N LEU A 254 -31.00 9.55 17.95
CA LEU A 254 -32.00 9.31 19.00
C LEU A 254 -32.29 10.57 19.82
N THR A 255 -31.25 11.30 20.25
CA THR A 255 -31.40 12.55 21.00
C THR A 255 -32.01 13.67 20.15
N GLY A 256 -31.68 13.75 18.86
CA GLY A 256 -32.34 14.65 17.91
C GLY A 256 -33.83 14.33 17.69
N HIS A 257 -34.22 13.06 17.75
CA HIS A 257 -35.63 12.64 17.76
C HIS A 257 -36.33 13.01 19.07
N CYS A 258 -35.68 12.82 20.23
CA CYS A 258 -36.23 13.21 21.52
C CYS A 258 -36.48 14.72 21.63
N ILE A 259 -35.58 15.56 21.11
CA ILE A 259 -35.75 17.02 21.15
C ILE A 259 -36.88 17.47 20.22
N LYS A 260 -37.06 16.85 19.04
CA LYS A 260 -38.17 17.16 18.13
C LYS A 260 -39.54 16.75 18.66
N ASN A 261 -39.63 15.65 19.40
CA ASN A 261 -40.89 15.19 20.01
C ASN A 261 -41.29 15.94 21.28
N VAL A 262 -40.41 16.76 21.86
CA VAL A 262 -40.73 17.62 23.02
C VAL A 262 -41.10 19.05 22.59
N LEU A 263 -40.83 19.42 21.33
CA LEU A 263 -41.11 20.74 20.73
C LEU A 263 -42.31 20.73 19.75
N MET A 264 -43.03 19.62 19.63
CA MET A 264 -44.36 19.52 19.00
C MET A 264 -45.41 19.28 20.08
#